data_AF-A0A1V0ABN0-F1
#
_entry.id   AF-A0A1V0ABN0-F1
#
_cell.length_a   1.000
_cell.length_b   1.000
_cell.length_c   1.000
_cell.angle_alpha   90.00
_cell.angle_beta   90.00
_cell.angle_gamma   90.00
#
_symmetry.space_group_name_H-M   'P 1'
#
loop_
_entity.id
_entity.type
_entity.pdbx_description
1 polymer ?
#
loop_
_entity_poly.entity_id
_entity_poly.type
_entity_poly.pdbx_seq_one_letter_code
_entity_poly.pdbx_strand_id
1 'polypeptide(L)'
;MNPLRLTPPQWRILRYLLTYSASAARVGFRADQLGERTSTRLDDLHDLADAEYIAGREHGSAWGPAPDVVHDVTNPRKLNVHLTAPGKKAAELLHAATDALLHLRVYGPLPSDFLQAEIGVPTDVLAQLEQVGYTTTTTSGSYAAWRDGHTVHVYRAVLRVEPSDTCTGCKGRTLAGATVWLNLRTADRYCDPCARRKNRVLVPSPLVTLTKLGRRYSDPGMVEVGSL
;
A
#
# COMPACT_ATOMS: atom_id res chain seq x y z
N MET A 1 -8.93 -4.71 19.62
CA MET A 1 -7.90 -3.67 19.38
C MET A 1 -7.99 -3.19 17.93
N ASN A 2 -7.63 -1.95 17.57
CA ASN A 2 -7.52 -1.57 16.15
C ASN A 2 -6.16 -2.03 15.59
N PRO A 3 -6.08 -2.90 14.57
CA PRO A 3 -4.80 -3.38 14.03
C PRO A 3 -3.86 -2.27 13.56
N LEU A 4 -4.40 -1.15 13.06
CA LEU A 4 -3.58 -0.01 12.59
C LEU A 4 -2.84 0.70 13.74
N ARG A 5 -3.21 0.47 15.00
CA ARG A 5 -2.51 1.03 16.16
C ARG A 5 -1.41 0.12 16.72
N LEU A 6 -1.22 -1.06 16.13
CA LEU A 6 -0.13 -1.97 16.48
C LEU A 6 1.23 -1.35 16.15
N THR A 7 2.27 -1.81 16.83
CA THR A 7 3.65 -1.36 16.61
C THR A 7 4.22 -1.89 15.29
N PRO A 8 5.25 -1.26 14.70
CA PRO A 8 5.87 -1.77 13.48
C PRO A 8 6.37 -3.23 13.57
N PRO A 9 6.97 -3.69 14.69
CA PRO A 9 7.27 -5.12 14.90
C PRO A 9 6.02 -6.02 14.80
N GLN A 10 4.92 -5.66 15.47
CA GLN A 10 3.66 -6.40 15.43
C GLN A 10 3.06 -6.46 14.01
N TRP A 11 3.16 -5.37 13.24
CA TRP A 11 2.77 -5.37 11.82
C TRP A 11 3.58 -6.38 11.00
N ARG A 12 4.89 -6.46 11.25
CA ARG A 12 5.76 -7.42 10.56
C ARG A 12 5.39 -8.87 10.88
N ILE A 13 5.05 -9.19 12.13
CA ILE A 13 4.59 -10.52 12.53
C ILE A 13 3.34 -10.91 11.74
N LEU A 14 2.28 -10.10 11.81
CA LEU A 14 1.00 -10.43 11.20
C LEU A 14 1.12 -10.54 9.67
N ARG A 15 1.86 -9.64 9.02
CA ARG A 15 2.10 -9.71 7.57
C ARG A 15 2.94 -10.93 7.18
N TYR A 16 3.94 -11.29 7.98
CA TYR A 16 4.74 -12.50 7.74
C TYR A 16 3.87 -13.75 7.84
N LEU A 17 3.07 -13.88 8.91
CA LEU A 17 2.16 -15.02 9.09
C LEU A 17 1.09 -15.08 7.98
N LEU A 18 0.59 -13.94 7.50
CA LEU A 18 -0.35 -13.89 6.38
C LEU A 18 0.27 -14.41 5.07
N THR A 19 1.52 -14.02 4.80
CA THR A 19 2.27 -14.47 3.61
C THR A 19 2.34 -16.01 3.55
N TYR A 20 2.40 -16.64 4.71
CA TYR A 20 2.39 -18.10 4.86
C TYR A 20 1.12 -18.61 5.54
N SER A 21 -0.04 -17.98 5.29
CA SER A 21 -1.27 -18.19 6.07
C SER A 21 -1.72 -19.64 6.19
N ALA A 22 -1.57 -20.45 5.14
CA ALA A 22 -1.89 -21.88 5.19
C ALA A 22 -1.00 -22.63 6.19
N SER A 23 0.30 -22.36 6.19
CA SER A 23 1.26 -22.94 7.13
C SER A 23 1.08 -22.35 8.54
N ALA A 24 0.87 -21.05 8.65
CA ALA A 24 0.64 -20.37 9.92
C ALA A 24 -0.63 -20.86 10.61
N ALA A 25 -1.70 -21.15 9.87
CA ALA A 25 -2.93 -21.70 10.44
C ALA A 25 -2.75 -23.17 10.86
N ARG A 26 -2.12 -24.01 10.02
CA ARG A 26 -2.06 -25.47 10.24
C ARG A 26 -0.91 -25.92 11.14
N VAL A 27 0.31 -25.48 10.82
CA VAL A 27 1.56 -25.95 11.45
C VAL A 27 2.09 -24.94 12.45
N GLY A 28 1.87 -23.65 12.19
CA GLY A 28 2.45 -22.56 12.96
C GLY A 28 3.93 -22.34 12.63
N PHE A 29 4.50 -21.26 13.16
CA PHE A 29 5.90 -20.90 13.02
C PHE A 29 6.57 -20.85 14.40
N ARG A 30 7.78 -21.39 14.52
CA ARG A 30 8.50 -21.31 15.80
C ARG A 30 8.79 -19.84 16.15
N ALA A 31 8.58 -19.48 17.41
CA ALA A 31 8.69 -18.09 17.87
C ALA A 31 10.11 -17.53 17.71
N ASP A 32 11.15 -18.36 17.86
CA ASP A 32 12.54 -17.95 17.60
C ASP A 32 12.79 -17.60 16.12
N GLN A 33 12.31 -18.44 15.20
CA GLN A 33 12.41 -18.20 13.75
C GLN A 33 11.61 -16.97 13.32
N LEU A 34 10.47 -16.74 13.95
CA LEU A 34 9.67 -15.54 13.72
C LEU A 34 10.46 -14.30 14.18
N GLY A 35 11.00 -14.33 15.40
CA GLY A 35 11.85 -13.26 15.95
C GLY A 35 13.03 -12.88 15.04
N GLU A 36 13.73 -13.86 14.48
CA GLU A 36 14.83 -13.64 13.52
C GLU A 36 14.37 -12.94 12.24
N ARG A 37 13.19 -13.27 11.73
CA ARG A 37 12.68 -12.77 10.44
C ARG A 37 11.94 -11.44 10.54
N THR A 38 11.33 -11.16 11.68
CA THR A 38 10.51 -9.96 11.89
C THR A 38 11.15 -8.97 12.87
N SER A 39 12.31 -9.31 13.45
CA SER A 39 13.02 -8.52 14.46
C SER A 39 12.10 -8.17 15.63
N THR A 40 11.39 -9.18 16.14
CA THR A 40 10.34 -9.04 17.16
C THR A 40 10.73 -9.71 18.46
N ARG A 41 10.18 -9.20 19.56
CA ARG A 41 10.40 -9.69 20.92
C ARG A 41 9.26 -10.60 21.35
N LEU A 42 9.47 -11.33 22.44
CA LEU A 42 8.43 -12.17 23.04
C LEU A 42 7.25 -11.32 23.52
N ASP A 43 7.51 -10.11 24.03
CA ASP A 43 6.46 -9.16 24.44
C ASP A 43 5.53 -8.76 23.28
N ASP A 44 6.07 -8.63 22.06
CA ASP A 44 5.23 -8.36 20.87
C ASP A 44 4.26 -9.53 20.60
N LEU A 45 4.65 -10.76 20.93
CA LEU A 45 3.80 -11.94 20.79
C LEU A 45 2.75 -12.01 21.90
N HIS A 46 3.10 -11.65 23.13
CA HIS A 46 2.13 -11.56 24.23
C HIS A 46 1.03 -10.55 23.89
N ASP A 47 1.38 -9.34 23.47
CA ASP A 47 0.40 -8.30 23.10
C ASP A 47 -0.53 -8.76 21.96
N LEU A 48 -0.01 -9.50 20.99
CA LEU A 48 -0.79 -10.04 19.88
C LEU A 48 -1.69 -11.22 20.31
N ALA A 49 -1.27 -12.00 21.30
CA ALA A 49 -2.06 -13.08 21.87
C ALA A 49 -3.20 -12.54 22.74
N ASP A 50 -2.92 -11.52 23.57
CA ASP A 50 -3.91 -10.77 24.35
C ASP A 50 -4.97 -10.11 23.45
N ALA A 51 -4.58 -9.68 22.25
CA ALA A 51 -5.48 -9.16 21.24
C ALA A 51 -6.18 -10.26 20.38
N GLU A 52 -5.98 -11.53 20.71
CA GLU A 52 -6.51 -12.72 20.02
C GLU A 52 -6.11 -12.85 18.55
N TYR A 53 -5.06 -12.17 18.10
CA TYR A 53 -4.59 -12.25 16.72
C TYR A 53 -3.71 -13.46 16.45
N ILE A 54 -3.05 -13.96 17.47
CA ILE A 54 -2.25 -15.18 17.38
C ILE A 54 -2.62 -16.15 18.51
N ALA A 55 -2.26 -17.41 18.31
CA ALA A 55 -2.39 -18.45 19.31
C ALA A 55 -1.10 -19.29 19.35
N GLY A 56 -0.79 -19.86 20.50
CA GLY A 56 0.40 -20.67 20.73
C GLY A 56 0.08 -22.15 20.75
N ARG A 57 1.03 -22.98 20.33
CA ARG A 57 1.04 -24.42 20.57
C ARG A 57 2.43 -24.85 20.96
N GLU A 58 2.58 -25.55 22.07
CA GLU A 58 3.86 -26.15 22.43
C GLU A 58 4.21 -27.27 21.44
N HIS A 59 5.45 -27.28 20.98
CA HIS A 59 5.98 -28.29 20.07
C HIS A 59 5.86 -29.69 20.68
N GLY A 60 5.17 -30.59 19.97
CA GLY A 60 4.91 -31.96 20.43
C GLY A 60 3.63 -32.09 21.29
N SER A 61 2.95 -30.99 21.62
CA SER A 61 1.66 -31.05 22.30
C SER A 61 0.57 -31.63 21.40
N ALA A 62 -0.28 -32.49 21.96
CA ALA A 62 -1.47 -33.00 21.27
C ALA A 62 -2.63 -31.99 21.26
N TRP A 63 -2.56 -30.96 22.11
CA TRP A 63 -3.59 -29.93 22.22
C TRP A 63 -3.51 -28.93 21.08
N GLY A 64 -4.66 -28.38 20.69
CA GLY A 64 -4.77 -27.34 19.67
C GLY A 64 -4.15 -26.01 20.11
N PRO A 65 -3.94 -25.07 19.17
CA PRO A 65 -3.39 -23.77 19.51
C PRO A 65 -4.37 -22.94 20.36
N ALA A 66 -3.87 -22.29 21.41
CA ALA A 66 -4.63 -21.40 22.29
C ALA A 66 -3.82 -20.13 22.65
N PRO A 67 -4.47 -18.98 22.88
CA PRO A 67 -3.77 -17.73 23.24
C PRO A 67 -2.88 -17.88 24.49
N ASP A 68 -3.41 -18.48 25.56
CA ASP A 68 -2.73 -18.63 26.86
C ASP A 68 -1.36 -19.33 26.75
N VAL A 69 -1.24 -20.26 25.79
CA VAL A 69 0.01 -21.02 25.55
C VAL A 69 1.17 -20.11 25.11
N VAL A 70 0.88 -18.96 24.50
CA VAL A 70 1.92 -17.97 24.14
C VAL A 70 2.59 -17.42 25.40
N HIS A 71 1.85 -17.28 26.50
CA HIS A 71 2.35 -16.77 27.78
C HIS A 71 3.04 -17.87 28.60
N ASP A 72 2.52 -19.10 28.54
CA ASP A 72 3.02 -20.21 29.36
C ASP A 72 4.38 -20.75 28.87
N VAL A 73 4.63 -20.71 27.55
CA VAL A 73 5.85 -21.29 26.96
C VAL A 73 6.99 -20.29 26.98
N THR A 74 7.83 -20.39 28.02
CA THR A 74 8.99 -19.50 28.22
C THR A 74 10.16 -19.74 27.26
N ASN A 75 10.24 -20.91 26.61
CA ASN A 75 11.28 -21.22 25.63
C ASN A 75 10.74 -21.01 24.20
N PRO A 76 11.18 -19.95 23.48
CA PRO A 76 10.66 -19.63 22.15
C PRO A 76 10.86 -20.75 21.11
N ARG A 77 11.85 -21.63 21.31
CA ARG A 77 12.11 -22.76 20.40
C ARG A 77 11.04 -23.85 20.47
N LYS A 78 10.26 -23.88 21.56
CA LYS A 78 9.17 -24.81 21.78
C LYS A 78 7.80 -24.21 21.46
N LEU A 79 7.70 -22.91 21.21
CA LEU A 79 6.44 -22.25 20.92
C LEU A 79 6.21 -22.16 19.41
N ASN A 80 5.20 -22.86 18.89
CA ASN A 80 4.68 -22.62 17.55
C ASN A 80 3.57 -21.56 17.61
N VAL A 81 3.73 -20.49 16.85
CA VAL A 81 2.80 -19.37 16.73
C VAL A 81 1.89 -19.59 15.52
N HIS A 82 0.59 -19.54 15.77
CA HIS A 82 -0.47 -19.71 14.79
C HIS A 82 -1.23 -18.41 14.55
N LEU A 83 -1.67 -18.20 13.31
CA LEU A 83 -2.54 -17.09 12.96
C LEU A 83 -4.00 -17.48 13.20
N THR A 84 -4.72 -16.69 14.02
CA THR A 84 -6.15 -16.91 14.28
C THR A 84 -7.02 -16.35 13.16
N ALA A 85 -8.33 -16.63 13.18
CA ALA A 85 -9.26 -16.01 12.24
C ALA A 85 -9.36 -14.47 12.39
N PRO A 86 -9.47 -13.90 13.61
CA PRO A 86 -9.33 -12.46 13.82
C PRO A 86 -7.98 -11.92 13.36
N GLY A 87 -6.88 -12.62 13.67
CA GLY A 87 -5.54 -12.24 13.25
C GLY A 87 -5.35 -12.22 11.74
N LYS A 88 -5.96 -13.16 11.03
CA LYS A 88 -5.95 -13.18 9.55
C LYS A 88 -6.60 -11.92 8.98
N LYS A 89 -7.79 -11.55 9.46
CA LYS A 89 -8.48 -10.32 9.02
C LYS A 89 -7.65 -9.08 9.33
N ALA A 90 -7.07 -9.01 10.53
CA ALA A 90 -6.17 -7.94 10.92
C ALA A 90 -4.94 -7.86 10.01
N ALA A 91 -4.33 -9.01 9.68
CA ALA A 91 -3.17 -9.06 8.82
C ALA A 91 -3.48 -8.66 7.37
N GLU A 92 -4.63 -9.05 6.82
CA GLU A 92 -5.10 -8.64 5.49
C GLU A 92 -5.28 -7.12 5.41
N LEU A 93 -5.89 -6.53 6.44
CA LEU A 93 -6.02 -5.08 6.57
C LEU A 93 -4.65 -4.40 6.62
N LEU A 94 -3.72 -4.91 7.44
CA LEU A 94 -2.37 -4.36 7.56
C LEU A 94 -1.55 -4.51 6.28
N HIS A 95 -1.79 -5.57 5.50
CA HIS A 95 -1.16 -5.77 4.21
C HIS A 95 -1.60 -4.69 3.22
N ALA A 96 -2.91 -4.52 3.02
CA ALA A 96 -3.46 -3.48 2.16
C ALA A 96 -3.05 -2.06 2.61
N ALA A 97 -3.06 -1.82 3.92
CA ALA A 97 -2.62 -0.55 4.51
C ALA A 97 -1.13 -0.27 4.23
N THR A 98 -0.27 -1.28 4.39
CA THR A 98 1.16 -1.15 4.11
C THR A 98 1.41 -0.87 2.63
N ASP A 99 0.72 -1.57 1.74
CA ASP A 99 0.88 -1.39 0.30
C ASP A 99 0.45 0.02 -0.13
N ALA A 100 -0.67 0.52 0.40
CA ALA A 100 -1.09 1.91 0.21
C ALA A 100 0.02 2.90 0.63
N LEU A 101 0.52 2.77 1.87
CA LEU A 101 1.53 3.67 2.41
C LEU A 101 2.87 3.60 1.67
N LEU A 102 3.29 2.42 1.23
CA LEU A 102 4.50 2.25 0.42
C LEU A 102 4.37 2.96 -0.93
N HIS A 103 3.24 2.80 -1.62
CA HIS A 103 3.01 3.49 -2.89
C HIS A 103 2.95 5.00 -2.71
N LEU A 104 2.27 5.48 -1.67
CA LEU A 104 2.22 6.91 -1.35
C LEU A 104 3.59 7.49 -0.99
N ARG A 105 4.47 6.71 -0.34
CA ARG A 105 5.86 7.14 -0.07
C ARG A 105 6.73 7.20 -1.33
N VAL A 106 6.56 6.23 -2.24
CA VAL A 106 7.36 6.13 -3.46
C VAL A 106 6.93 7.18 -4.49
N TYR A 107 5.62 7.30 -4.71
CA TYR A 107 5.08 8.15 -5.76
C TYR A 107 4.66 9.52 -5.23
N GLY A 108 4.44 9.70 -3.94
CA GLY A 108 3.83 10.90 -3.37
C GLY A 108 2.30 10.80 -3.36
N PRO A 109 1.57 11.93 -3.33
CA PRO A 109 0.12 11.92 -3.34
C PRO A 109 -0.43 11.13 -4.54
N LEU A 110 -1.44 10.27 -4.33
CA LEU A 110 -2.07 9.49 -5.39
C LEU A 110 -3.60 9.61 -5.33
N PRO A 111 -4.31 9.56 -6.48
CA PRO A 111 -5.76 9.51 -6.48
C PRO A 111 -6.26 8.25 -5.74
N SER A 112 -7.31 8.38 -4.92
CA SER A 112 -7.93 7.25 -4.23
C SER A 112 -8.36 6.12 -5.19
N ASP A 113 -8.86 6.46 -6.37
CA ASP A 113 -9.26 5.50 -7.42
C ASP A 113 -8.07 4.68 -7.94
N PHE A 114 -6.86 5.26 -7.96
CA PHE A 114 -5.65 4.55 -8.37
C PHE A 114 -5.21 3.54 -7.30
N LEU A 115 -5.24 3.94 -6.03
CA LEU A 115 -4.98 3.04 -4.90
C LEU A 115 -5.96 1.86 -4.92
N GLN A 116 -7.22 2.09 -5.28
CA GLN A 116 -8.23 1.04 -5.36
C GLN A 116 -8.06 0.12 -6.57
N ALA A 117 -7.90 0.68 -7.77
CA ALA A 117 -7.95 -0.10 -9.00
C ALA A 117 -6.63 -0.77 -9.36
N GLU A 118 -5.50 -0.09 -9.16
CA GLU A 118 -4.19 -0.58 -9.61
C GLU A 118 -3.41 -1.26 -8.46
N ILE A 119 -3.57 -0.77 -7.23
CA ILE A 119 -2.90 -1.35 -6.05
C ILE A 119 -3.82 -2.35 -5.32
N GLY A 120 -5.12 -2.29 -5.57
CA GLY A 120 -6.09 -3.21 -4.95
C GLY A 120 -6.44 -2.87 -3.50
N VAL A 121 -6.20 -1.64 -3.06
CA VAL A 121 -6.48 -1.19 -1.69
C VAL A 121 -7.98 -0.94 -1.53
N PRO A 122 -8.68 -1.65 -0.63
CA PRO A 122 -10.11 -1.42 -0.41
C PRO A 122 -10.43 -0.01 0.12
N THR A 123 -11.60 0.54 -0.23
CA THR A 123 -12.01 1.89 0.17
C THR A 123 -12.11 2.06 1.69
N ASP A 124 -12.55 1.03 2.39
CA ASP A 124 -12.63 0.99 3.86
C ASP A 124 -11.25 1.04 4.52
N VAL A 125 -10.21 0.50 3.88
CA VAL A 125 -8.83 0.59 4.37
C VAL A 125 -8.31 2.03 4.25
N LEU A 126 -8.59 2.72 3.15
CA LEU A 126 -8.19 4.13 2.99
C LEU A 126 -8.87 5.04 4.02
N ALA A 127 -10.18 4.84 4.24
CA ALA A 127 -10.92 5.58 5.26
C ALA A 127 -10.36 5.31 6.68
N GLN A 128 -9.99 4.06 6.98
CA GLN A 128 -9.40 3.69 8.26
C GLN A 128 -8.00 4.30 8.45
N LEU A 129 -7.17 4.34 7.40
CA LEU A 129 -5.86 5.01 7.42
C LEU A 129 -5.97 6.52 7.70
N GLU A 130 -6.97 7.17 7.09
CA GLU A 130 -7.26 8.59 7.34
C GLU A 130 -7.75 8.83 8.77
N GLN A 131 -8.66 7.99 9.26
CA GLN A 131 -9.19 8.08 10.62
C GLN A 131 -8.11 7.96 11.71
N VAL A 132 -7.07 7.15 11.49
CA VAL A 132 -5.95 7.00 12.43
C VAL A 132 -4.79 7.98 12.15
N GLY A 133 -4.91 8.83 11.12
CA GLY A 133 -3.94 9.88 10.81
C GLY A 133 -2.71 9.44 9.99
N TYR A 134 -2.70 8.23 9.42
CA TYR A 134 -1.62 7.81 8.52
C TYR A 134 -1.67 8.49 7.16
N THR A 135 -2.87 8.89 6.73
CA THR A 135 -3.09 9.56 5.45
C THR A 135 -4.01 10.77 5.63
N THR A 136 -3.97 11.69 4.66
CA THR A 136 -4.94 12.77 4.53
C THR A 136 -5.40 12.85 3.08
N THR A 137 -6.67 13.17 2.86
CA THR A 137 -7.20 13.41 1.52
C THR A 137 -7.19 14.90 1.21
N THR A 138 -6.47 15.29 0.17
CA THR A 138 -6.43 16.68 -0.32
C THR A 138 -7.04 16.81 -1.70
N THR A 139 -7.43 18.03 -2.06
CA THR A 139 -7.89 18.38 -3.41
C THR A 139 -6.81 19.13 -4.16
N SER A 140 -5.53 18.77 -4.01
CA SER A 140 -4.43 19.41 -4.74
C SER A 140 -3.37 18.41 -5.15
N GLY A 141 -3.27 18.11 -6.45
CA GLY A 141 -2.31 17.17 -6.99
C GLY A 141 -1.68 17.59 -8.32
N SER A 142 -0.44 17.15 -8.56
CA SER A 142 0.27 17.27 -9.85
C SER A 142 -0.08 16.15 -10.83
N TYR A 143 -1.25 15.52 -10.66
CA TYR A 143 -1.64 14.29 -11.34
C TYR A 143 -2.85 14.52 -12.23
N ALA A 144 -2.84 13.88 -13.40
CA ALA A 144 -4.01 13.72 -14.26
C ALA A 144 -4.44 12.26 -14.17
N ALA A 145 -5.66 12.03 -13.68
CA ALA A 145 -6.22 10.71 -13.53
C ALA A 145 -7.57 10.59 -14.23
N TRP A 146 -7.83 9.46 -14.87
CA TRP A 146 -9.15 9.11 -15.38
C TRP A 146 -9.31 7.59 -15.44
N ARG A 147 -10.56 7.16 -15.65
CA ARG A 147 -10.92 5.75 -15.77
C ARG A 147 -11.47 5.46 -17.17
N ASP A 148 -11.04 4.35 -17.76
CA ASP A 148 -11.61 3.76 -18.97
C ASP A 148 -12.03 2.31 -18.66
N GLY A 149 -13.33 2.11 -18.46
CA GLY A 149 -13.88 0.86 -17.92
C GLY A 149 -13.27 0.50 -16.56
N HIS A 150 -12.52 -0.60 -16.50
CA HIS A 150 -11.80 -1.03 -15.29
C HIS A 150 -10.35 -0.53 -15.21
N THR A 151 -9.85 0.10 -16.26
CA THR A 151 -8.46 0.57 -16.31
C THR A 151 -8.36 1.99 -15.75
N VAL A 152 -7.46 2.22 -14.81
CA VAL A 152 -7.17 3.57 -14.30
C VAL A 152 -5.88 4.08 -14.93
N HIS A 153 -5.94 5.29 -15.47
CA HIS A 153 -4.81 5.97 -16.07
C HIS A 153 -4.39 7.11 -15.17
N VAL A 154 -3.15 7.10 -14.68
CA VAL A 154 -2.58 8.19 -13.87
C VAL A 154 -1.29 8.69 -14.48
N TYR A 155 -1.23 9.99 -14.69
CA TYR A 155 -0.10 10.69 -15.24
C TYR A 155 0.39 11.74 -14.26
N ARG A 156 1.68 11.72 -13.93
CA ARG A 156 2.32 12.71 -13.08
C ARG A 156 3.05 13.74 -13.91
N ALA A 157 2.89 15.02 -13.60
CA ALA A 157 3.76 16.07 -14.13
C ALA A 157 5.18 15.91 -13.57
N VAL A 158 6.16 15.74 -14.46
CA VAL A 158 7.58 15.65 -14.14
C VAL A 158 8.17 17.06 -14.15
N LEU A 159 8.63 17.51 -12.98
CA LEU A 159 9.15 18.88 -12.79
C LEU A 159 10.61 19.06 -13.23
N ARG A 160 11.36 17.96 -13.39
CA ARG A 160 12.74 17.97 -13.88
C ARG A 160 12.92 16.87 -14.91
N VAL A 161 13.29 17.28 -16.11
CA VAL A 161 13.50 16.40 -17.26
C VAL A 161 15.00 16.30 -17.50
N GLU A 162 15.53 15.08 -17.54
CA GLU A 162 16.93 14.88 -17.89
C GLU A 162 17.13 15.08 -19.41
N PRO A 163 18.31 15.53 -19.87
CA PRO A 163 18.58 15.69 -21.30
C PRO A 163 18.41 14.40 -22.13
N SER A 164 18.58 13.25 -21.48
CA SER A 164 18.40 11.89 -22.01
C SER A 164 16.94 11.45 -22.08
N ASP A 165 16.02 12.16 -21.44
CA ASP A 165 14.61 11.78 -21.42
C ASP A 165 14.00 11.97 -22.80
N THR A 166 13.37 10.92 -23.31
CA THR A 166 12.73 10.92 -24.62
C THR A 166 11.23 10.73 -24.53
N CYS A 167 10.52 11.36 -25.47
CA CYS A 167 9.08 11.23 -25.58
C CYS A 167 8.71 9.96 -26.36
N THR A 168 7.99 9.05 -25.71
CA THR A 168 7.47 7.82 -26.30
C THR A 168 6.56 8.11 -27.50
N GLY A 169 5.66 9.09 -27.38
CA GLY A 169 4.72 9.45 -28.45
C GLY A 169 5.35 10.18 -29.63
N CYS A 170 6.48 10.86 -29.40
CA CYS A 170 7.12 11.68 -30.42
C CYS A 170 8.33 10.95 -31.04
N LYS A 171 8.30 9.60 -31.06
CA LYS A 171 9.32 8.71 -31.61
C LYS A 171 10.73 8.95 -31.05
N GLY A 172 10.85 9.15 -29.74
CA GLY A 172 12.15 9.24 -29.08
C GLY A 172 12.83 10.61 -29.12
N ARG A 173 12.12 11.69 -29.48
CA ARG A 173 12.68 13.06 -29.39
C ARG A 173 12.94 13.45 -27.93
N THR A 174 14.04 14.16 -27.71
CA THR A 174 14.45 14.68 -26.40
C THR A 174 13.41 15.64 -25.82
N LEU A 175 13.25 15.57 -24.51
CA LEU A 175 12.20 16.28 -23.76
C LEU A 175 12.67 17.60 -23.12
N ALA A 176 13.90 18.04 -23.43
CA ALA A 176 14.50 19.23 -22.83
C ALA A 176 13.60 20.47 -22.97
N GLY A 177 13.25 21.08 -21.82
CA GLY A 177 12.41 22.29 -21.75
C GLY A 177 10.90 22.08 -21.92
N ALA A 178 10.42 20.85 -22.13
CA ALA A 178 9.00 20.55 -22.22
C ALA A 178 8.42 20.11 -20.87
N THR A 179 7.14 20.41 -20.62
CA THR A 179 6.38 19.70 -19.57
C THR A 179 6.24 18.23 -19.97
N VAL A 180 6.69 17.34 -19.09
CA VAL A 180 6.67 15.90 -19.30
C VAL A 180 5.66 15.26 -18.36
N TRP A 181 4.90 14.31 -18.90
CA TRP A 181 3.96 13.51 -18.17
C TRP A 181 4.47 12.07 -18.13
N LEU A 182 4.60 11.54 -16.91
CA LEU A 182 4.97 10.15 -16.65
C LEU A 182 3.69 9.33 -16.44
N ASN A 183 3.46 8.32 -17.27
CA ASN A 183 2.46 7.30 -16.99
C ASN A 183 2.96 6.44 -15.82
N LEU A 184 2.24 6.44 -14.69
CA LEU A 184 2.67 5.69 -13.51
C LEU A 184 2.59 4.16 -13.67
N ARG A 185 1.77 3.68 -14.63
CA ARG A 185 1.57 2.26 -14.89
C ARG A 185 2.64 1.67 -15.81
N THR A 186 2.97 2.38 -16.89
CA THR A 186 3.93 1.88 -17.90
C THR A 186 5.32 2.48 -17.78
N ALA A 187 5.51 3.47 -16.90
CA ALA A 187 6.70 4.32 -16.83
C ALA A 187 7.02 5.09 -18.14
N ASP A 188 6.10 5.09 -19.11
CA ASP A 188 6.27 5.84 -20.35
C ASP A 188 6.26 7.35 -20.08
N ARG A 189 7.15 8.06 -20.77
CA ARG A 189 7.20 9.52 -20.74
C ARG A 189 6.60 10.11 -22.01
N TYR A 190 5.78 11.14 -21.83
CA TYR A 190 5.13 11.86 -22.93
C TYR A 190 5.32 13.36 -22.73
N CYS A 191 5.76 14.09 -23.76
CA CYS A 191 5.66 15.54 -23.74
C CYS A 191 4.18 15.94 -23.73
N ASP A 192 3.88 17.12 -23.19
CA ASP A 192 2.51 17.63 -23.07
C ASP A 192 1.67 17.53 -24.38
N PRO A 193 2.18 17.89 -25.58
CA PRO A 193 1.47 17.65 -26.83
C PRO A 193 1.17 16.17 -27.14
N CYS A 194 2.14 15.29 -26.91
CA CYS A 194 2.01 13.85 -27.17
C CYS A 194 1.05 13.19 -26.14
N ALA A 195 1.05 13.64 -24.88
CA ALA A 195 0.08 13.24 -23.85
C ALA A 195 -1.35 13.68 -24.20
N ARG A 196 -1.53 14.91 -24.70
CA ARG A 196 -2.82 15.41 -25.18
C ARG A 196 -3.34 14.67 -26.42
N ARG A 197 -2.46 14.21 -27.32
CA ARG A 197 -2.84 13.56 -28.60
C ARG A 197 -3.19 12.08 -28.45
N LYS A 198 -2.35 11.28 -27.78
CA LYS A 198 -2.62 9.84 -27.59
C LYS A 198 -3.93 9.60 -26.83
N ASN A 199 -4.32 10.56 -25.98
CA ASN A 199 -5.52 10.46 -25.18
C ASN A 199 -6.74 11.17 -25.79
N ARG A 200 -6.72 11.66 -27.04
CA ARG A 200 -7.89 12.32 -27.67
C ARG A 200 -9.15 11.44 -27.80
N VAL A 201 -9.01 10.12 -27.66
CA VAL A 201 -10.14 9.17 -27.65
C VAL A 201 -10.68 8.94 -26.23
N LEU A 202 -9.93 9.31 -25.17
CA LEU A 202 -10.22 8.95 -23.78
C LEU A 202 -10.10 10.11 -22.77
N VAL A 203 -9.76 11.31 -23.24
CA VAL A 203 -9.74 12.53 -22.43
C VAL A 203 -10.94 13.38 -22.83
N PRO A 204 -11.91 13.62 -21.92
CA PRO A 204 -13.04 14.47 -22.26
C PRO A 204 -12.56 15.91 -22.55
N SER A 205 -13.32 16.62 -23.38
CA SER A 205 -13.11 18.02 -23.78
C SER A 205 -12.72 19.04 -22.69
N PRO A 206 -13.00 18.86 -21.38
CA PRO A 206 -12.50 19.77 -20.34
C PRO A 206 -10.98 19.93 -20.31
N LEU A 207 -10.19 18.91 -20.67
CA LEU A 207 -8.71 18.96 -20.62
C LEU A 207 -8.08 19.87 -21.69
N VAL A 208 -8.77 20.08 -22.82
CA VAL A 208 -8.38 21.03 -23.89
C VAL A 208 -8.72 22.47 -23.51
N THR A 209 -9.79 22.68 -22.73
CA THR A 209 -10.21 23.99 -22.23
C THR A 209 -9.40 24.42 -21.00
N LEU A 210 -9.05 23.48 -20.11
CA LEU A 210 -8.36 23.73 -18.84
C LEU A 210 -6.87 24.09 -19.01
N THR A 211 -6.20 23.53 -20.00
CA THR A 211 -4.81 23.88 -20.36
C THR A 211 -4.68 25.24 -21.06
N LYS A 212 -5.76 25.78 -21.64
CA LYS A 212 -5.79 27.13 -22.23
C LYS A 212 -5.95 28.25 -21.20
N LEU A 213 -6.38 27.93 -19.97
CA LEU A 213 -6.76 28.92 -18.94
C LEU A 213 -5.76 29.05 -17.78
N GLY A 214 -4.65 28.30 -17.78
CA GLY A 214 -3.59 28.44 -16.76
C GLY A 214 -4.01 28.14 -15.31
N ARG A 215 -5.10 27.38 -15.10
CA ARG A 215 -5.61 27.04 -13.76
C ARG A 215 -5.34 25.58 -13.39
N ARG A 216 -5.11 25.35 -12.08
CA ARG A 216 -4.88 24.04 -11.45
C ARG A 216 -6.15 23.17 -11.44
N TYR A 217 -5.93 21.87 -11.58
CA TYR A 217 -6.90 20.82 -11.92
C TYR A 217 -8.01 20.62 -10.86
N SER A 218 -9.14 20.05 -11.29
CA SER A 218 -10.19 19.56 -10.39
C SER A 218 -9.78 18.19 -9.85
N ASP A 219 -9.38 18.15 -8.60
CA ASP A 219 -8.76 17.00 -7.96
C ASP A 219 -9.78 15.90 -7.61
N PRO A 220 -9.61 14.65 -8.12
CA PRO A 220 -10.07 13.51 -7.33
C PRO A 220 -9.37 13.58 -5.96
N GLY A 221 -10.03 13.19 -4.87
CA GLY A 221 -9.41 13.18 -3.55
C GLY A 221 -8.04 12.49 -3.60
N MET A 222 -6.99 13.30 -3.47
CA MET A 222 -5.60 12.87 -3.51
C MET A 222 -5.24 12.41 -2.10
N VAL A 223 -4.98 11.13 -1.96
CA VAL A 223 -4.51 10.58 -0.69
C VAL A 223 -3.01 10.83 -0.62
N GLU A 224 -2.54 11.37 0.49
CA GLU A 224 -1.11 11.52 0.79
C GLU A 224 -0.79 11.03 2.20
N VAL A 225 0.49 10.76 2.49
CA VAL A 225 0.92 10.35 3.84
C VAL A 225 0.76 11.55 4.78
N GLY A 226 0.08 11.35 5.89
CA GLY A 226 -0.10 12.38 6.92
C GLY A 226 1.22 12.76 7.58
N SER A 227 1.28 13.99 8.09
CA SER A 227 2.38 14.48 8.92
C SER A 227 2.33 13.77 10.29
N LEU A 228 3.00 12.63 10.42
CA LEU A 228 3.21 11.96 11.71
C LEU A 228 4.47 12.48 12.42
#